data_AF-A0A7W0HF41-F1
#
_entry.id   AF-A0A7W0HF41-F1
#
_cell.length_a   1.000
_cell.length_b   1.000
_cell.length_c   1.000
_cell.angle_alpha   90.00
_cell.angle_beta   90.00
_cell.angle_gamma   90.00
#
_symmetry.space_group_name_H-M   'P 1'
#
loop_
_entity.id
_entity.type
_entity.pdbx_description
1 polymer ?
#
loop_
_entity_poly.entity_id
_entity_poly.type
_entity_poly.pdbx_seq_one_letter_code
_entity_poly.pdbx_strand_id
1 'polypeptide(L)'
;MKSVASLVFVVVLLVLAGAVLWYAGKGEERVAAAEYALVTLRYGRAAQELETAGGTTLLEPLISRISPVALDSAAARYWDGDYEALAESEDPDLKLLAANAEYRMLRSTGGTYQSFVARLDSISKRYADILRTEPGNQDAAYNYEFVVRLRAAANAARQTVPGLDPAAGGMT
;
A
#
# COMPACT_ATOMS: atom_id res chain seq x y z
N MET A 1 42.78 2.74 36.65
CA MET A 1 42.14 3.66 35.67
C MET A 1 41.57 2.94 34.46
N LYS A 2 42.31 2.07 33.74
CA LYS A 2 41.80 1.33 32.57
C LYS A 2 40.55 0.46 32.83
N SER A 3 40.49 -0.23 33.97
CA SER A 3 39.32 -1.05 34.36
C SER A 3 38.08 -0.21 34.66
N VAL A 4 38.22 0.96 35.28
CA VAL A 4 37.11 1.88 35.56
C VAL A 4 36.59 2.48 34.25
N ALA A 5 37.47 2.90 33.35
CA ALA A 5 37.08 3.39 32.02
C ALA A 5 36.36 2.31 31.18
N SER A 6 36.81 1.06 31.25
CA SER A 6 36.15 -0.06 30.58
C SER A 6 34.76 -0.38 31.16
N LEU A 7 34.61 -0.34 32.49
CA LEU A 7 33.31 -0.51 33.16
C LEU A 7 32.33 0.61 32.78
N VAL A 8 32.79 1.86 32.79
CA VAL A 8 31.97 3.01 32.36
C VAL A 8 31.55 2.85 30.90
N PHE A 9 32.46 2.44 30.02
CA PHE A 9 32.13 2.20 28.62
C PHE A 9 31.07 1.10 28.43
N VAL A 10 31.18 -0.02 29.15
CA VAL A 10 30.19 -1.10 29.11
C VAL A 10 28.83 -0.62 29.63
N VAL A 11 28.80 0.14 30.71
CA VAL A 11 27.54 0.70 31.26
C VAL A 11 26.89 1.64 30.24
N VAL A 12 27.66 2.50 29.58
CA VAL A 12 27.15 3.39 28.53
C VAL A 12 26.57 2.58 27.37
N LEU A 13 27.25 1.53 26.92
CA LEU A 13 26.73 0.64 25.86
C LEU A 13 25.43 -0.05 26.27
N LEU A 14 25.33 -0.54 27.51
CA LEU A 14 24.12 -1.18 28.00
C LEU A 14 22.95 -0.20 28.10
N VAL A 15 23.19 1.04 28.54
CA VAL A 15 22.15 2.08 28.57
C VAL A 15 21.69 2.44 27.16
N LEU A 16 22.62 2.58 26.20
CA LEU A 16 22.28 2.83 24.80
C LEU A 16 21.48 1.67 24.19
N ALA A 17 21.87 0.42 24.46
CA ALA A 17 21.13 -0.76 24.02
C ALA A 17 19.73 -0.82 24.65
N GLY A 18 19.61 -0.52 25.94
CA GLY A 18 18.33 -0.47 26.64
C GLY A 18 17.41 0.64 26.10
N ALA A 19 17.97 1.82 25.80
CA ALA A 19 17.22 2.90 25.16
C ALA A 19 16.72 2.49 23.77
N VAL A 20 17.57 1.84 22.96
CA VAL A 20 17.21 1.30 21.65
C VAL A 20 16.08 0.28 21.75
N LEU A 21 16.18 -0.69 22.67
CA LEU A 21 15.13 -1.70 22.88
C LEU A 21 13.82 -1.08 23.38
N TRP A 22 13.90 -0.06 24.24
CA TRP A 22 12.72 0.65 24.72
C TRP A 22 12.01 1.42 23.59
N TYR A 23 12.78 2.08 22.72
CA TYR A 23 12.23 2.72 21.52
C TYR A 23 11.63 1.70 20.55
N ALA A 24 12.27 0.55 20.37
CA ALA A 24 11.74 -0.53 19.55
C ALA A 24 10.41 -1.08 20.10
N GLY A 25 10.29 -1.27 21.41
CA GLY A 25 9.06 -1.74 22.06
C GLY A 25 7.88 -0.76 21.92
N LYS A 26 8.13 0.55 21.86
CA LYS A 26 7.07 1.52 21.53
C LYS A 26 6.60 1.45 20.08
N GLY A 27 7.48 1.01 19.17
CA GLY A 27 7.12 0.71 17.79
C GLY A 27 6.18 -0.49 17.69
N GLU A 28 6.46 -1.56 18.45
CA GLU A 28 5.62 -2.77 18.49
C GLU A 28 4.19 -2.49 18.96
N GLU A 29 4.01 -1.62 19.97
CA GLU A 29 2.68 -1.24 20.44
C GLU A 29 1.84 -0.58 19.33
N ARG A 30 2.48 0.21 18.46
CA ARG A 30 1.82 0.88 17.34
C ARG A 30 1.53 -0.06 16.18
N VAL A 31 2.43 -0.98 15.89
CA VAL A 31 2.18 -2.05 14.90
C VAL A 31 1.00 -2.90 15.36
N ALA A 32 0.96 -3.29 16.63
CA ALA A 32 -0.19 -4.04 17.19
C ALA A 32 -1.50 -3.24 17.13
N ALA A 33 -1.46 -1.93 17.40
CA ALA A 33 -2.63 -1.05 17.24
C ALA A 33 -3.08 -0.94 15.78
N ALA A 34 -2.15 -0.93 14.83
CA ALA A 34 -2.44 -0.94 13.41
C ALA A 34 -3.04 -2.27 12.95
N GLU A 35 -2.49 -3.40 13.36
CA GLU A 35 -3.04 -4.74 13.09
C GLU A 35 -4.46 -4.87 13.63
N TYR A 36 -4.69 -4.40 14.86
CA TYR A 36 -6.03 -4.35 15.43
C TYR A 36 -6.97 -3.46 14.59
N ALA A 37 -6.49 -2.31 14.13
CA ALA A 37 -7.26 -1.42 13.27
C ALA A 37 -7.57 -2.09 11.90
N LEU A 38 -6.63 -2.81 11.30
CA LEU A 38 -6.84 -3.58 10.06
C LEU A 38 -7.91 -4.66 10.23
N VAL A 39 -7.80 -5.47 11.29
CA VAL A 39 -8.77 -6.55 11.57
C VAL A 39 -10.15 -6.00 11.92
N THR A 40 -10.23 -4.78 12.44
CA THR A 40 -11.49 -4.08 12.72
C THR A 40 -11.97 -3.18 11.57
N LEU A 41 -11.36 -3.30 10.38
CA LEU A 41 -11.72 -2.56 9.16
C LEU A 41 -11.59 -1.03 9.30
N ARG A 42 -10.78 -0.56 10.25
CA ARG A 42 -10.50 0.87 10.50
C ARG A 42 -9.28 1.31 9.72
N TYR A 43 -9.39 1.29 8.40
CA TYR A 43 -8.27 1.44 7.47
C TYR A 43 -7.53 2.77 7.58
N GLY A 44 -8.22 3.91 7.67
CA GLY A 44 -7.57 5.21 7.88
C GLY A 44 -6.75 5.29 9.18
N ARG A 45 -7.23 4.66 10.26
CA ARG A 45 -6.45 4.56 11.51
C ARG A 45 -5.23 3.65 11.32
N ALA A 46 -5.40 2.49 10.67
CA ALA A 46 -4.30 1.58 10.40
C ALA A 46 -3.21 2.25 9.56
N ALA A 47 -3.59 2.95 8.48
CA ALA A 47 -2.68 3.67 7.61
C ALA A 47 -1.83 4.70 8.38
N GLN A 48 -2.48 5.52 9.22
CA GLN A 48 -1.80 6.53 10.02
C GLN A 48 -0.82 5.94 11.04
N GLU A 49 -1.22 4.87 11.73
CA GLU A 49 -0.38 4.20 12.73
C GLU A 49 0.84 3.53 12.06
N LEU A 50 0.67 2.92 10.87
CA LEU A 50 1.76 2.28 10.11
C LEU A 50 2.73 3.30 9.49
N GLU A 51 2.23 4.40 8.94
CA GLU A 51 3.07 5.48 8.40
C GLU A 51 3.93 6.09 9.50
N THR A 52 3.34 6.31 10.68
CA THR A 52 4.07 6.85 11.84
C THR A 52 5.02 5.82 12.45
N ALA A 53 4.72 4.51 12.36
CA ALA A 53 5.62 3.45 12.78
C ALA A 53 6.82 3.28 11.82
N GLY A 54 6.61 3.51 10.52
CA GLY A 54 7.67 3.55 9.52
C GLY A 54 8.51 4.84 9.56
N GLY A 55 7.94 5.95 10.02
CA GLY A 55 8.60 7.26 10.06
C GLY A 55 9.80 7.34 11.01
N THR A 56 11.00 7.42 10.41
CA THR A 56 12.23 8.03 10.96
C THR A 56 12.69 7.51 12.30
N THR A 57 13.11 6.25 12.33
CA THR A 57 14.07 5.77 13.33
C THR A 57 15.36 5.33 12.64
N LEU A 58 16.52 5.50 13.30
CA LEU A 58 17.81 4.97 12.82
C LEU A 58 17.80 3.44 12.57
N LEU A 59 16.73 2.77 12.99
CA LEU A 59 16.51 1.33 12.93
C LEU A 59 15.51 0.93 11.83
N GLU A 60 14.96 1.88 11.07
CA GLU A 60 14.03 1.64 9.98
C GLU A 60 14.52 0.56 8.98
N PRO A 61 15.82 0.52 8.57
CA PRO A 61 16.33 -0.56 7.70
C PRO A 61 16.37 -1.93 8.38
N LEU A 62 16.38 -1.97 9.71
CA LEU A 62 16.37 -3.20 10.50
C LEU A 62 14.94 -3.69 10.72
N ILE A 63 14.00 -2.77 10.97
CA ILE A 63 12.59 -3.04 11.20
C ILE A 63 11.89 -3.46 9.90
N SER A 64 12.18 -2.79 8.78
CA SER A 64 11.62 -3.14 7.47
C SER A 64 12.03 -4.53 6.97
N ARG A 65 13.13 -5.08 7.48
CA ARG A 65 13.55 -6.48 7.21
C ARG A 65 12.74 -7.50 8.00
N ILE A 66 12.10 -7.08 9.08
CA ILE A 66 11.39 -7.95 10.02
C ILE A 66 9.87 -7.81 9.84
N SER A 67 9.38 -6.67 9.35
CA SER A 67 7.95 -6.42 9.15
C SER A 67 7.66 -5.70 7.82
N PRO A 68 6.67 -6.17 7.03
CA PRO A 68 6.26 -5.57 5.75
C PRO A 68 5.40 -4.30 5.94
N VAL A 69 5.76 -3.43 6.90
CA VAL A 69 4.99 -2.23 7.32
C VAL A 69 4.57 -1.33 6.16
N ALA A 70 5.40 -1.20 5.12
CA ALA A 70 5.11 -0.38 3.94
C ALA A 70 4.00 -0.97 3.05
N LEU A 71 3.98 -2.30 2.89
CA LEU A 71 2.93 -3.00 2.15
C LEU A 71 1.60 -2.93 2.90
N ASP A 72 1.65 -3.11 4.23
CA ASP A 72 0.46 -3.04 5.08
C ASP A 72 -0.11 -1.61 5.12
N SER A 73 0.74 -0.58 5.13
CA SER A 73 0.29 0.81 5.10
C SER A 73 -0.35 1.16 3.75
N ALA A 74 0.25 0.70 2.65
CA ALA A 74 -0.30 0.89 1.31
C ALA A 74 -1.64 0.15 1.15
N ALA A 75 -1.74 -1.08 1.66
CA ALA A 75 -2.99 -1.85 1.67
C ALA A 75 -4.07 -1.14 2.52
N ALA A 76 -3.72 -0.61 3.68
CA ALA A 76 -4.63 0.18 4.51
C ALA A 76 -5.14 1.42 3.74
N ARG A 77 -4.26 2.19 3.12
CA ARG A 77 -4.61 3.36 2.30
C ARG A 77 -5.52 2.98 1.13
N TYR A 78 -5.26 1.85 0.51
CA TYR A 78 -6.09 1.34 -0.58
C TYR A 78 -7.52 1.07 -0.10
N TRP A 79 -7.67 0.39 1.04
CA TRP A 79 -8.99 0.11 1.58
C TRP A 79 -9.69 1.34 2.18
N ASP A 80 -8.93 2.35 2.62
CA ASP A 80 -9.45 3.65 3.04
C ASP A 80 -9.93 4.52 1.85
N GLY A 81 -9.54 4.17 0.63
CA GLY A 81 -9.96 4.87 -0.59
C GLY A 81 -8.97 5.92 -1.10
N ASP A 82 -7.76 5.98 -0.56
CA ASP A 82 -6.68 6.86 -1.00
C ASP A 82 -6.01 6.32 -2.28
N TYR A 83 -6.80 6.17 -3.34
CA TYR A 83 -6.38 5.59 -4.60
C TYR A 83 -5.47 6.51 -5.41
N GLU A 84 -5.61 7.82 -5.27
CA GLU A 84 -4.84 8.82 -6.02
C GLU A 84 -3.35 8.72 -5.70
N ALA A 85 -2.99 8.78 -4.41
CA ALA A 85 -1.60 8.65 -4.00
C ALA A 85 -1.01 7.27 -4.34
N LEU A 86 -1.82 6.21 -4.31
CA LEU A 86 -1.37 4.87 -4.64
C LEU A 86 -1.16 4.64 -6.14
N ALA A 87 -2.00 5.24 -6.99
CA ALA A 87 -1.89 5.08 -8.45
C ALA A 87 -0.61 5.72 -9.02
N GLU A 88 -0.09 6.73 -8.33
CA GLU A 88 1.17 7.44 -8.64
C GLU A 88 2.41 6.75 -8.09
N SER A 89 2.27 5.69 -7.27
CA SER A 89 3.41 4.98 -6.70
C SER A 89 4.23 4.27 -7.79
N GLU A 90 5.55 4.51 -7.79
CA GLU A 90 6.53 3.84 -8.65
C GLU A 90 7.23 2.66 -7.94
N ASP A 91 6.84 2.37 -6.70
CA ASP A 91 7.43 1.28 -5.92
C ASP A 91 7.18 -0.08 -6.61
N PRO A 92 8.25 -0.83 -6.96
CA PRO A 92 8.13 -2.15 -7.56
C PRO A 92 7.23 -3.11 -6.78
N ASP A 93 7.24 -3.04 -5.45
CA ASP A 93 6.48 -3.94 -4.59
C ASP A 93 4.98 -3.56 -4.55
N LEU A 94 4.64 -2.35 -4.98
CA LEU A 94 3.26 -1.83 -4.99
C LEU A 94 2.62 -1.82 -6.39
N LYS A 95 3.30 -2.28 -7.45
CA LYS A 95 2.81 -2.20 -8.83
C LYS A 95 1.39 -2.75 -9.02
N LEU A 96 1.09 -3.91 -8.41
CA LEU A 96 -0.24 -4.51 -8.48
C LEU A 96 -1.29 -3.62 -7.77
N LEU A 97 -0.96 -3.13 -6.58
CA LEU A 97 -1.85 -2.28 -5.81
C LEU A 97 -2.10 -0.93 -6.50
N ALA A 98 -1.05 -0.34 -7.09
CA ALA A 98 -1.13 0.89 -7.88
C ALA A 98 -2.03 0.72 -9.12
N ALA A 99 -1.90 -0.39 -9.85
CA ALA A 99 -2.77 -0.70 -10.99
C ALA A 99 -4.25 -0.90 -10.56
N ASN A 100 -4.47 -1.55 -9.41
CA ASN A 100 -5.79 -1.72 -8.83
C ASN A 100 -6.39 -0.36 -8.41
N ALA A 101 -5.58 0.52 -7.83
CA ALA A 101 -5.99 1.87 -7.44
C ALA A 101 -6.37 2.73 -8.66
N GLU A 102 -5.57 2.71 -9.72
CA GLU A 102 -5.90 3.41 -10.98
C GLU A 102 -7.24 2.94 -11.57
N TYR A 103 -7.53 1.63 -11.51
CA TYR A 103 -8.83 1.09 -11.91
C TYR A 103 -9.98 1.64 -11.06
N ARG A 104 -9.81 1.74 -9.75
CA ARG A 104 -10.84 2.28 -8.85
C ARG A 104 -11.08 3.77 -9.08
N MET A 105 -10.02 4.56 -9.34
CA MET A 105 -10.15 5.96 -9.74
C MET A 105 -10.90 6.11 -11.07
N LEU A 106 -10.61 5.25 -12.05
CA LEU A 106 -11.34 5.25 -13.32
C LEU A 106 -12.83 4.99 -13.10
N ARG A 107 -13.17 4.04 -12.21
CA ARG A 107 -14.55 3.70 -11.88
C ARG A 107 -15.26 4.82 -11.13
N SER A 108 -14.58 5.54 -10.24
CA SER A 108 -15.19 6.67 -9.53
C SER A 108 -15.41 7.88 -10.42
N THR A 109 -14.49 8.13 -11.36
CA THR A 109 -14.57 9.29 -12.26
C THR A 109 -15.55 9.05 -13.41
N GLY A 110 -15.59 7.84 -13.96
CA GLY A 110 -16.35 7.55 -15.19
C GLY A 110 -15.83 8.35 -16.39
N GLY A 111 -16.73 8.72 -17.31
CA GLY A 111 -16.42 9.62 -18.43
C GLY A 111 -17.06 9.24 -19.75
N THR A 112 -16.54 9.80 -20.84
CA THR A 112 -16.93 9.40 -22.20
C THR A 112 -16.41 8.01 -22.50
N TYR A 113 -17.06 7.29 -23.41
CA TYR A 113 -16.61 5.94 -23.76
C TYR A 113 -15.17 5.95 -24.29
N GLN A 114 -14.75 7.00 -25.03
CA GLN A 114 -13.40 7.10 -25.56
C GLN A 114 -12.36 7.27 -24.45
N SER A 115 -12.58 8.18 -23.50
CA SER A 115 -11.63 8.40 -22.40
C SER A 115 -11.59 7.19 -21.47
N PHE A 116 -12.73 6.54 -21.24
CA PHE A 116 -12.83 5.33 -20.43
C PHE A 116 -12.06 4.15 -21.06
N VAL A 117 -12.28 3.90 -22.36
CA VAL A 117 -11.57 2.85 -23.12
C VAL A 117 -10.07 3.12 -23.19
N ALA A 118 -9.65 4.38 -23.37
CA ALA A 118 -8.24 4.76 -23.40
C ALA A 118 -7.55 4.52 -22.04
N ARG A 119 -8.23 4.84 -20.92
CA ARG A 119 -7.71 4.57 -19.57
C ARG A 119 -7.66 3.06 -19.27
N LEU A 120 -8.66 2.28 -19.68
CA LEU A 120 -8.58 0.81 -19.57
C LEU A 120 -7.43 0.21 -20.37
N ASP A 121 -7.06 0.81 -21.50
CA ASP A 121 -5.89 0.40 -22.29
C ASP A 121 -4.57 0.69 -21.54
N SER A 122 -4.48 1.81 -20.82
CA SER A 122 -3.35 2.12 -19.92
C SER A 122 -3.25 1.11 -18.77
N ILE A 123 -4.38 0.86 -18.10
CA ILE A 123 -4.44 -0.08 -16.97
C ILE A 123 -4.10 -1.52 -17.42
N SER A 124 -4.58 -1.97 -18.58
CA SER A 124 -4.25 -3.30 -19.09
C SER A 124 -2.76 -3.47 -19.38
N LYS A 125 -2.07 -2.42 -19.84
CA LYS A 125 -0.62 -2.42 -20.01
C LYS A 125 0.10 -2.57 -18.67
N ARG A 126 -0.34 -1.89 -17.61
CA ARG A 126 0.25 -2.04 -16.27
C ARG A 126 0.14 -3.49 -15.76
N TYR A 127 -1.02 -4.14 -15.91
CA TYR A 127 -1.15 -5.56 -15.54
C TYR A 127 -0.30 -6.48 -16.42
N ALA A 128 -0.22 -6.22 -17.74
CA ALA A 128 0.66 -6.97 -18.62
C ALA A 128 2.14 -6.83 -18.25
N ASP A 129 2.55 -5.66 -17.76
CA ASP A 129 3.91 -5.42 -17.29
C ASP A 129 4.23 -6.22 -16.03
N ILE A 130 3.29 -6.31 -15.09
CA ILE A 130 3.40 -7.19 -13.91
C ILE A 130 3.52 -8.65 -14.34
N LEU A 131 2.68 -9.12 -15.25
CA LEU A 131 2.72 -10.50 -15.75
C LEU A 131 4.01 -10.84 -16.51
N ARG A 132 4.70 -9.83 -17.04
CA ARG A 132 6.01 -10.02 -17.69
C ARG A 132 7.10 -10.32 -16.67
N THR A 133 7.04 -9.69 -15.50
CA THR A 133 8.00 -9.91 -14.40
C THR A 133 7.59 -11.09 -13.51
N GLU A 134 6.30 -11.29 -13.32
CA GLU A 134 5.71 -12.33 -12.46
C GLU A 134 4.60 -13.11 -13.20
N PRO A 135 4.95 -14.04 -14.10
CA PRO A 135 3.96 -14.77 -14.90
C PRO A 135 2.96 -15.61 -14.09
N GLY A 136 3.30 -15.94 -12.84
CA GLY A 136 2.45 -16.71 -11.94
C GLY A 136 1.48 -15.87 -11.10
N ASN A 137 1.47 -14.55 -11.25
CA ASN A 137 0.62 -13.66 -10.46
C ASN A 137 -0.85 -13.79 -10.92
N GLN A 138 -1.63 -14.57 -10.17
CA GLN A 138 -3.02 -14.91 -10.53
C GLN A 138 -3.95 -13.68 -10.51
N ASP A 139 -3.74 -12.77 -9.56
CA ASP A 139 -4.54 -11.55 -9.44
C ASP A 139 -4.33 -10.63 -10.64
N ALA A 140 -3.07 -10.41 -11.04
CA ALA A 140 -2.74 -9.64 -12.24
C ALA A 140 -3.34 -10.28 -13.50
N ALA A 141 -3.28 -11.61 -13.62
CA ALA A 141 -3.84 -12.34 -14.76
C ALA A 141 -5.35 -12.19 -14.86
N TYR A 142 -6.05 -12.37 -13.73
CA TYR A 142 -7.50 -12.18 -13.66
C TYR A 142 -7.89 -10.73 -13.97
N ASN A 143 -7.22 -9.76 -13.35
CA ASN A 143 -7.52 -8.34 -13.55
C ASN A 143 -7.23 -7.87 -14.97
N TYR A 144 -6.16 -8.37 -15.60
CA TYR A 144 -5.86 -8.13 -17.01
C TYR A 144 -7.02 -8.58 -17.92
N GLU A 145 -7.45 -9.83 -17.79
CA GLU A 145 -8.55 -10.41 -18.58
C GLU A 145 -9.85 -9.61 -18.37
N PHE A 146 -10.15 -9.29 -17.12
CA PHE A 146 -11.32 -8.50 -16.77
C PHE A 146 -11.30 -7.12 -17.44
N VAL A 147 -10.18 -6.39 -17.35
CA VAL A 147 -10.04 -5.05 -17.95
C VAL A 147 -10.12 -5.11 -19.47
N VAL A 148 -9.51 -6.10 -20.11
CA VAL A 148 -9.59 -6.28 -21.57
C VAL A 148 -11.02 -6.52 -22.03
N ARG A 149 -11.76 -7.38 -21.33
CA ARG A 149 -13.19 -7.66 -21.63
C ARG A 149 -14.06 -6.44 -21.38
N LEU A 150 -13.84 -5.74 -20.27
CA LEU A 150 -14.56 -4.51 -19.96
C LEU A 150 -14.31 -3.43 -21.02
N ARG A 151 -13.07 -3.30 -21.49
CA ARG A 151 -12.70 -2.39 -22.57
C ARG A 151 -13.43 -2.72 -23.86
N ALA A 152 -13.49 -3.99 -24.24
CA ALA A 152 -14.22 -4.46 -25.41
C ALA A 152 -15.73 -4.16 -25.29
N ALA A 153 -16.32 -4.44 -24.14
CA ALA A 153 -17.73 -4.16 -23.86
C ALA A 153 -18.04 -2.65 -23.89
N ALA A 154 -17.23 -1.82 -23.25
CA ALA A 154 -17.38 -0.36 -23.25
C ALA A 154 -17.27 0.21 -24.68
N ASN A 155 -16.32 -0.29 -25.47
CA ASN A 155 -16.15 0.12 -26.86
C ASN A 155 -17.31 -0.31 -27.76
N ALA A 156 -17.92 -1.47 -27.51
CA ALA A 156 -19.09 -1.94 -28.23
C ALA A 156 -20.35 -1.13 -27.86
N ALA A 157 -20.53 -0.82 -26.58
CA ALA A 157 -21.69 -0.06 -26.08
C ALA A 157 -21.67 1.41 -26.55
N ARG A 158 -20.49 2.03 -26.61
CA ARG A 158 -20.30 3.46 -26.97
C ARG A 158 -21.14 4.43 -26.13
N GLN A 159 -21.39 4.06 -24.88
CA GLN A 159 -22.16 4.86 -23.94
C GLN A 159 -21.22 5.55 -22.95
N THR A 160 -21.65 6.72 -22.47
CA THR A 160 -21.00 7.37 -21.34
C THR A 160 -21.09 6.48 -20.11
N VAL A 161 -19.97 6.32 -19.42
CA VAL A 161 -19.89 5.51 -18.21
C VAL A 161 -20.04 6.44 -17.01
N PRO A 162 -21.09 6.28 -16.18
CA PRO A 162 -21.23 7.08 -14.98
C PRO A 162 -20.11 6.73 -14.00
N GLY A 163 -19.60 7.74 -13.32
CA GLY A 163 -18.76 7.54 -12.14
C GLY A 163 -19.56 6.88 -11.02
N LEU A 164 -18.91 5.98 -10.29
CA LEU A 164 -19.47 5.37 -9.08
C LEU A 164 -18.94 6.08 -7.85
N ASP A 165 -19.82 6.71 -7.09
CA ASP A 165 -19.45 7.23 -5.78
C ASP A 165 -19.05 6.05 -4.86
N PRO A 166 -17.79 6.00 -4.37
CA PRO A 166 -17.35 4.97 -3.45
C PRO A 166 -18.20 4.92 -2.17
N ALA A 167 -18.73 6.06 -1.72
CA ALA A 167 -19.56 6.16 -0.51
C ALA A 167 -21.00 5.65 -0.74
N ALA A 168 -21.52 5.74 -1.97
CA ALA A 168 -22.86 5.26 -2.30
C ALA A 168 -23.00 3.72 -2.26
N GLY A 169 -21.88 3.00 -2.23
CA GLY A 169 -21.83 1.53 -2.13
C GLY A 169 -21.91 0.96 -0.72
N GLY A 170 -22.02 1.80 0.33
CA GLY A 170 -22.14 1.34 1.72
C GLY A 170 -20.86 0.75 2.32
N MET A 171 -19.69 1.11 1.78
CA MET A 171 -18.37 0.69 2.30
C MET A 171 -17.63 1.84 3.00
N THR A 172 -18.36 2.63 3.80
CA THR A 172 -17.79 3.56 4.79
C THR A 172 -18.54 3.39 6.10
#